data_AF-A0AAW0LLL3-F1
#
_entry.id   AF-A0AAW0LLL3-F1
#
_cell.length_a   1.000
_cell.length_b   1.000
_cell.length_c   1.000
_cell.angle_alpha   90.00
_cell.angle_beta   90.00
_cell.angle_gamma   90.00
#
_symmetry.space_group_name_H-M   'P 1'
#
loop_
_entity.id
_entity.type
_entity.pdbx_description
1 polymer ?
#
loop_
_entity_poly.entity_id
_entity_poly.type
_entity_poly.pdbx_seq_one_letter_code
_entity_poly.pdbx_strand_id
1 'polypeptide(L)'
;MGGALSIASSVLAPEVDAVVAFYGVPSSELADPAQAKAPVQAHFGELDNFVGFSDVTAAKALEEKLKASGVPYEVHIYPGNAHAFMNRSPEGLKRRKGMGLPDEDEASAELAWSRFQSWMTRYLSA
;
A
#
# COMPACT_ATOMS: atom_id res chain seq x y z
N MET A 1 4.24 -6.12 6.13
CA MET A 1 5.34 -5.42 6.84
C MET A 1 5.98 -4.34 5.99
N GLY A 2 6.51 -4.64 4.79
CA GLY A 2 7.17 -3.64 3.92
C GLY A 2 6.36 -2.38 3.67
N GLY A 3 5.07 -2.50 3.29
CA GLY A 3 4.22 -1.33 3.04
C GLY A 3 4.07 -0.37 4.23
N ALA A 4 3.99 -0.90 5.45
CA ALA A 4 3.92 -0.07 6.65
C ALA A 4 5.22 0.72 6.89
N LEU A 5 6.37 0.09 6.65
CA LEU A 5 7.68 0.76 6.75
C LEU A 5 7.86 1.80 5.63
N SER A 6 7.37 1.51 4.42
CA SER A 6 7.36 2.47 3.32
C SER A 6 6.56 3.72 3.69
N ILE A 7 5.34 3.60 4.22
CA ILE A 7 4.57 4.76 4.69
C ILE A 7 5.27 5.46 5.85
N ALA A 8 5.83 4.72 6.82
CA ALA A 8 6.57 5.36 7.92
C ALA A 8 7.76 6.19 7.41
N SER A 9 8.41 5.76 6.34
CA SER A 9 9.52 6.51 5.73
C SER A 9 9.11 7.87 5.19
N SER A 10 7.86 8.05 4.70
CA SER A 10 7.41 9.37 4.23
C SER A 10 7.32 10.41 5.35
N VAL A 11 7.26 9.98 6.60
CA VAL A 11 7.20 10.83 7.80
C VAL A 11 8.61 11.03 8.39
N LEU A 12 9.32 9.92 8.54
CA LEU A 12 10.55 9.82 9.34
C LEU A 12 11.83 10.09 8.56
N ALA A 13 11.83 9.88 7.23
CA ALA A 13 13.02 10.03 6.38
C ALA A 13 12.82 11.23 5.44
N PRO A 14 13.35 12.43 5.78
CA PRO A 14 13.16 13.62 4.96
C PRO A 14 13.85 13.56 3.59
N GLU A 15 14.76 12.63 3.37
CA GLU A 15 15.45 12.41 2.10
C GLU A 15 14.65 11.58 1.09
N VAL A 16 13.45 11.08 1.45
CA VAL A 16 12.60 10.30 0.56
C VAL A 16 11.77 11.21 -0.34
N ASP A 17 11.95 11.08 -1.64
CA ASP A 17 11.23 11.89 -2.64
C ASP A 17 9.81 11.39 -2.95
N ALA A 18 9.56 10.08 -2.83
CA ALA A 18 8.27 9.46 -3.09
C ALA A 18 8.13 8.08 -2.41
N VAL A 19 6.91 7.72 -2.03
CA VAL A 19 6.59 6.44 -1.40
C VAL A 19 5.49 5.71 -2.14
N VAL A 20 5.67 4.41 -2.36
CA VAL A 20 4.60 3.48 -2.74
C VAL A 20 4.58 2.31 -1.76
N ALA A 21 3.39 1.99 -1.25
CA ALA A 21 3.17 0.94 -0.27
C ALA A 21 2.15 -0.09 -0.75
N PHE A 22 2.43 -1.36 -0.46
CA PHE A 22 1.51 -2.46 -0.73
C PHE A 22 1.12 -3.13 0.59
N TYR A 23 -0.20 -3.22 0.82
CA TYR A 23 -0.89 -3.96 1.88
C TYR A 23 -0.21 -3.84 3.26
N GLY A 24 -0.17 -2.63 3.81
CA GLY A 24 0.26 -2.40 5.18
C GLY A 24 0.26 -0.93 5.58
N VAL A 25 -0.19 -0.64 6.79
CA VAL A 25 -0.24 0.68 7.43
C VAL A 25 0.63 0.64 8.69
N PRO A 26 1.44 1.67 8.99
CA PRO A 26 2.19 1.73 10.23
C PRO A 26 1.26 1.96 11.43
N SER A 27 1.68 1.48 12.61
CA SER A 27 1.03 1.89 13.86
C SER A 27 1.28 3.38 14.11
N SER A 28 0.37 4.03 14.84
CA SER A 28 0.54 5.44 15.24
C SER A 28 1.76 5.67 16.15
N GLU A 29 2.22 4.63 16.86
CA GLU A 29 3.44 4.69 17.65
C GLU A 29 4.70 4.75 16.78
N LEU A 30 4.68 4.14 15.59
CA LEU A 30 5.81 4.14 14.67
C LEU A 30 5.86 5.44 13.87
N ALA A 31 4.76 5.80 13.23
CA ALA A 31 4.66 7.02 12.43
C ALA A 31 3.19 7.42 12.25
N ASP A 32 2.92 8.73 12.27
CA ASP A 32 1.60 9.24 11.93
C ASP A 32 1.56 9.73 10.48
N PRO A 33 0.84 9.05 9.56
CA PRO A 33 0.75 9.48 8.15
C PRO A 33 0.23 10.90 7.94
N ALA A 34 -0.45 11.51 8.92
CA ALA A 34 -0.82 12.92 8.88
C ALA A 34 0.37 13.88 8.88
N GLN A 35 1.58 13.39 9.20
CA GLN A 35 2.83 14.13 9.18
C GLN A 35 3.72 13.76 7.98
N ALA A 36 3.16 13.09 6.96
CA ALA A 36 3.90 12.74 5.76
C ALA A 36 4.49 13.99 5.09
N LYS A 37 5.73 13.87 4.61
CA LYS A 37 6.49 14.92 3.91
C LYS A 37 6.73 14.60 2.45
N ALA A 38 6.62 13.32 2.09
CA ALA A 38 6.76 12.82 0.72
C ALA A 38 5.39 12.38 0.16
N PRO A 39 5.16 12.48 -1.16
CA PRO A 39 3.99 11.90 -1.82
C PRO A 39 3.84 10.39 -1.53
N VAL A 40 2.61 9.94 -1.22
CA VAL A 40 2.32 8.53 -0.88
C VAL A 40 1.27 7.91 -1.79
N GLN A 41 1.60 6.81 -2.45
CA GLN A 41 0.63 5.90 -3.07
C GLN A 41 0.53 4.61 -2.25
N ALA A 42 -0.69 4.10 -2.03
CA ALA A 42 -0.92 2.87 -1.28
C ALA A 42 -1.91 1.94 -1.98
N HIS A 43 -1.71 0.63 -1.83
CA HIS A 43 -2.48 -0.42 -2.53
C HIS A 43 -2.97 -1.49 -1.55
N PHE A 44 -4.28 -1.76 -1.54
CA PHE A 44 -4.94 -2.70 -0.63
C PHE A 44 -5.93 -3.61 -1.36
N GLY A 45 -6.07 -4.86 -0.91
CA GLY A 45 -7.12 -5.75 -1.41
C GLY A 45 -8.43 -5.55 -0.63
N GLU A 46 -9.58 -5.60 -1.29
CA GLU A 46 -10.89 -5.54 -0.63
C GLU A 46 -11.12 -6.70 0.34
N LEU A 47 -10.61 -7.88 0.03
CA LEU A 47 -10.75 -9.10 0.82
C LEU A 47 -9.60 -9.29 1.83
N ASP A 48 -8.74 -8.29 2.00
CA ASP A 48 -7.67 -8.32 2.99
C ASP A 48 -8.27 -8.24 4.41
N ASN A 49 -8.04 -9.29 5.20
CA ASN A 49 -8.64 -9.47 6.53
C ASN A 49 -7.64 -9.25 7.69
N PHE A 50 -6.47 -8.67 7.42
CA PHE A 50 -5.51 -8.31 8.46
C PHE A 50 -5.91 -7.00 9.14
N VAL A 51 -6.82 -7.12 10.11
CA VAL A 51 -7.45 -6.02 10.85
C VAL A 51 -6.42 -5.05 11.45
N GLY A 52 -6.60 -3.76 11.18
CA GLY A 52 -5.76 -2.69 11.71
C GLY A 52 -4.41 -2.56 11.00
N PHE A 53 -4.14 -3.41 10.00
CA PHE A 53 -2.88 -3.41 9.27
C PHE A 53 -3.09 -3.18 7.77
N SER A 54 -3.96 -3.97 7.12
CA SER A 54 -4.18 -3.87 5.67
C SER A 54 -5.62 -4.12 5.24
N ASP A 55 -6.55 -4.25 6.19
CA ASP A 55 -7.97 -4.29 5.89
C ASP A 55 -8.49 -2.95 5.35
N VAL A 56 -9.67 -2.98 4.74
CA VAL A 56 -10.32 -1.80 4.13
C VAL A 56 -10.49 -0.65 5.14
N THR A 57 -10.72 -0.94 6.41
CA THR A 57 -10.85 0.09 7.45
C THR A 57 -9.52 0.80 7.67
N ALA A 58 -8.42 0.05 7.77
CA ALA A 58 -7.08 0.62 7.88
C ALA A 58 -6.69 1.45 6.63
N ALA A 59 -7.04 0.97 5.43
CA ALA A 59 -6.80 1.70 4.19
C ALA A 59 -7.53 3.05 4.15
N LYS A 60 -8.81 3.09 4.51
CA LYS A 60 -9.61 4.32 4.58
C LYS A 60 -9.11 5.27 5.68
N ALA A 61 -8.71 4.73 6.83
CA ALA A 61 -8.14 5.54 7.90
C ALA A 61 -6.79 6.16 7.48
N LEU A 62 -5.96 5.42 6.74
CA LEU A 62 -4.74 5.96 6.13
C LEU A 62 -5.06 7.10 5.17
N GLU A 63 -6.06 6.95 4.30
CA GLU A 63 -6.46 7.98 3.34
C GLU A 63 -6.83 9.30 4.02
N GLU A 64 -7.66 9.25 5.07
CA GLU A 64 -8.03 10.45 5.84
C GLU A 64 -6.82 11.11 6.52
N LYS A 65 -5.86 10.31 7.01
CA LYS A 65 -4.62 10.86 7.57
C LYS A 65 -3.74 11.51 6.51
N LEU A 66 -3.54 10.87 5.37
CA LEU A 66 -2.75 11.42 4.27
C LEU A 66 -3.37 12.72 3.74
N LYS A 67 -4.70 12.81 3.70
CA LYS A 67 -5.41 14.05 3.39
C LYS A 67 -5.06 15.20 4.33
N ALA A 68 -4.90 14.91 5.63
CA ALA A 68 -4.49 15.92 6.61
C ALA A 68 -3.04 16.40 6.46
N SER A 69 -2.17 15.58 5.86
CA SER A 69 -0.76 15.94 5.64
C SER A 69 -0.54 16.97 4.53
N GLY A 70 -1.48 17.09 3.59
CA GLY A 70 -1.38 18.00 2.45
C GLY A 70 -0.40 17.58 1.35
N VAL A 71 0.29 16.45 1.48
CA VAL A 71 1.11 15.89 0.39
C VAL A 71 0.22 15.24 -0.67
N PRO A 72 0.66 15.14 -1.93
CA PRO A 72 -0.05 14.36 -2.92
C PRO A 72 -0.18 12.90 -2.47
N TYR A 73 -1.39 12.33 -2.58
CA TYR A 73 -1.63 10.96 -2.17
C TYR A 73 -2.60 10.23 -3.09
N GLU A 74 -2.50 8.91 -3.12
CA GLU A 74 -3.45 8.01 -3.75
C GLU A 74 -3.60 6.74 -2.91
N VAL A 75 -4.83 6.35 -2.56
CA VAL A 75 -5.11 5.06 -1.90
C VAL A 75 -6.03 4.24 -2.79
N HIS A 76 -5.53 3.08 -3.24
CA HIS A 76 -6.23 2.19 -4.16
C HIS A 76 -6.69 0.92 -3.44
N ILE A 77 -7.98 0.61 -3.55
CA ILE A 77 -8.57 -0.64 -3.06
C ILE A 77 -9.00 -1.48 -4.26
N TYR A 78 -8.51 -2.72 -4.35
CA TYR A 78 -8.74 -3.63 -5.48
C TYR A 78 -9.86 -4.63 -5.12
N PRO A 79 -11.02 -4.56 -5.81
CA PRO A 79 -12.13 -5.48 -5.55
C PRO A 79 -11.73 -6.94 -5.73
N GLY A 80 -12.25 -7.84 -4.90
CA GLY A 80 -12.01 -9.28 -5.00
C GLY A 80 -10.56 -9.74 -4.73
N ASN A 81 -9.64 -8.84 -4.40
CA ASN A 81 -8.24 -9.15 -4.13
C ASN A 81 -7.99 -9.22 -2.62
N ALA A 82 -7.12 -10.13 -2.17
CA ALA A 82 -6.76 -10.27 -0.77
C ALA A 82 -5.31 -9.83 -0.50
N HIS A 83 -4.84 -10.11 0.72
CA HIS A 83 -3.49 -9.78 1.13
C HIS A 83 -2.44 -10.40 0.21
N ALA A 84 -1.38 -9.64 -0.07
CA ALA A 84 -0.27 -10.05 -0.94
C ALA A 84 -0.69 -10.41 -2.38
N PHE A 85 -1.75 -9.78 -2.93
CA PHE A 85 -2.24 -10.05 -4.29
C PHE A 85 -1.17 -9.93 -5.39
N MET A 86 -0.21 -9.02 -5.19
CA MET A 86 0.96 -8.81 -6.06
C MET A 86 1.94 -9.99 -6.13
N ASN A 87 1.98 -10.86 -5.13
CA ASN A 87 2.93 -11.98 -5.12
C ASN A 87 2.40 -13.14 -5.96
N ARG A 88 2.80 -13.16 -7.23
CA ARG A 88 2.43 -14.18 -8.24
C ARG A 88 3.43 -15.33 -8.38
N SER A 89 4.47 -15.39 -7.54
CA SER A 89 5.40 -16.53 -7.54
C SER A 89 4.67 -17.83 -7.20
N PRO A 90 5.11 -19.00 -7.71
CA PRO A 90 4.50 -20.29 -7.36
C PRO A 90 4.41 -20.52 -5.84
N GLU A 91 5.46 -20.15 -5.10
CA GLU A 91 5.50 -20.24 -3.64
C GLU A 91 4.53 -19.26 -2.98
N GLY A 92 4.44 -18.04 -3.51
CA GLY A 92 3.51 -17.01 -3.04
C GLY A 92 2.05 -17.42 -3.19
N LEU A 93 1.69 -17.93 -4.37
CA LEU A 93 0.35 -18.47 -4.66
C LEU A 93 0.01 -19.65 -3.74
N LYS A 94 0.94 -20.61 -3.60
CA LYS A 94 0.76 -21.75 -2.69
C LYS A 94 0.54 -21.30 -1.25
N ARG A 95 1.33 -20.34 -0.77
CA ARG A 95 1.21 -19.80 0.59
C ARG A 95 -0.13 -19.11 0.82
N ARG A 96 -0.55 -18.25 -0.12
CA ARG A 96 -1.81 -17.51 -0.02
C ARG A 96 -3.02 -18.42 -0.03
N LYS A 97 -3.03 -19.44 -0.89
CA LYS A 97 -4.04 -20.52 -0.85
C LYS A 97 -4.10 -21.20 0.51
N GLY A 98 -2.93 -21.54 1.09
CA GLY A 98 -2.85 -22.12 2.43
C GLY A 98 -3.35 -21.19 3.55
N MET A 99 -3.39 -19.88 3.31
CA MET A 99 -3.93 -18.88 4.22
C MET A 99 -5.41 -18.56 3.97
N GLY A 100 -6.08 -19.28 3.06
CA GLY A 100 -7.48 -19.02 2.71
C GLY A 100 -7.69 -17.80 1.81
N LEU A 101 -6.65 -17.39 1.08
CA LEU A 101 -6.66 -16.26 0.15
C LEU A 101 -6.44 -16.78 -1.30
N PRO A 102 -7.47 -17.35 -1.94
CA PRO A 102 -7.33 -18.05 -3.22
C PRO A 102 -7.41 -17.13 -4.45
N ASP A 103 -7.45 -15.81 -4.26
CA ASP A 103 -7.64 -14.86 -5.35
C ASP A 103 -6.45 -14.86 -6.33
N GLU A 104 -6.78 -14.97 -7.62
CA GLU A 104 -5.82 -15.09 -8.70
C GLU A 104 -6.02 -14.05 -9.81
N ASP A 105 -6.31 -12.81 -9.41
CA ASP A 105 -6.54 -11.71 -10.33
C ASP A 105 -5.21 -11.07 -10.79
N GLU A 106 -4.74 -11.50 -11.96
CA GLU A 106 -3.54 -10.96 -12.60
C GLU A 106 -3.74 -9.52 -13.08
N ALA A 107 -4.94 -9.16 -13.55
CA ALA A 107 -5.23 -7.84 -14.06
C ALA A 107 -5.13 -6.76 -12.96
N SER A 108 -5.56 -7.07 -11.73
CA SER A 108 -5.36 -6.16 -10.59
C SER A 108 -3.88 -5.99 -10.23
N ALA A 109 -3.08 -7.05 -10.34
CA ALA A 109 -1.63 -6.96 -10.11
C ALA A 109 -0.93 -6.09 -11.17
N GLU A 110 -1.27 -6.27 -12.44
CA GLU A 110 -0.77 -5.45 -13.55
C GLU A 110 -1.20 -3.98 -13.41
N LEU A 111 -2.45 -3.75 -13.06
CA LEU A 111 -2.97 -2.40 -12.82
C LEU A 111 -2.23 -1.72 -11.66
N ALA A 112 -2.03 -2.42 -10.55
CA ALA A 112 -1.28 -1.88 -9.42
C ALA A 112 0.18 -1.58 -9.79
N TRP A 113 0.81 -2.43 -10.60
CA TRP A 113 2.16 -2.20 -11.08
C TRP A 113 2.28 -0.98 -12.03
N SER A 114 1.32 -0.80 -12.94
CA SER A 114 1.30 0.36 -13.83
C SER A 114 1.09 1.68 -13.07
N ARG A 115 0.27 1.67 -12.00
CA ARG A 115 0.08 2.81 -11.09
C ARG A 115 1.37 3.14 -10.34
N PHE A 116 2.06 2.13 -9.82
CA PHE A 116 3.39 2.28 -9.22
C PHE A 116 4.37 2.93 -10.20
N GLN A 117 4.49 2.39 -11.42
CA GLN A 117 5.40 2.94 -12.43
C GLN A 117 5.08 4.40 -12.77
N SER A 118 3.78 4.71 -12.92
CA SER A 118 3.33 6.08 -13.19
C SER A 118 3.65 7.03 -12.04
N TRP A 119 3.48 6.59 -10.79
CA TRP A 119 3.81 7.35 -9.60
C TRP A 119 5.31 7.65 -9.51
N MET A 120 6.13 6.61 -9.64
CA MET A 120 7.58 6.76 -9.57
C MET A 120 8.11 7.63 -10.71
N THR A 121 7.57 7.48 -11.92
CA THR A 121 7.92 8.36 -13.06
C THR A 121 7.56 9.81 -12.74
N ARG A 122 6.40 10.07 -12.16
CA ARG A 122 5.98 11.43 -11.86
C ARG A 122 6.87 12.15 -10.84
N TYR A 123 7.36 11.43 -9.82
CA TYR A 123 8.06 12.05 -8.69
C TYR A 123 9.58 11.84 -8.69
N LEU A 124 10.11 10.93 -9.50
CA LEU A 124 11.56 10.65 -9.59
C LEU A 124 12.18 10.94 -10.96
N SER A 125 11.40 11.42 -11.93
CA SER A 125 11.99 11.90 -13.18
C SER A 125 12.65 13.24 -12.93
N ALA A 126 13.98 13.25 -12.96
CA ALA A 126 14.81 14.45 -12.93
C ALA A 126 14.58 15.35 -14.16
#